data_AF-A0A7J2KD74-F1
#
_entry.id   AF-A0A7J2KD74-F1
#
_cell.length_a   1.000
_cell.length_b   1.000
_cell.length_c   1.000
_cell.angle_alpha   90.00
_cell.angle_beta   90.00
_cell.angle_gamma   90.00
#
_symmetry.space_group_name_H-M   'P 1'
#
loop_
_entity.id
_entity.type
_entity.pdbx_description
1 polymer ?
#
loop_
_entity_poly.entity_id
_entity_poly.type
_entity_poly.pdbx_seq_one_letter_code
_entity_poly.pdbx_strand_id
1 'polypeptide(L)'
;MEKILTNIFRLPLHYTIQTCLPTSYKNKLKNIKRHASFILRNSIKFFEYYVDHDIEHAERVIHIINQLLTEEIKRKRLKPYEIYLLLAATYCHDIGMGINPEELVVFHNIPKKLEDLRAFIRKNHPISGALYIRKNFKRFNIESYPEAEIISKIVEAHSRSFGINKLPERWPITLKSGNIQIQLRFLGAILRLADSMDIAYGRVPIEHFRWKDIARKEPK
;
A
#
# COMPACT_ATOMS: atom_id res chain seq x y z
N MET A 1 -44.85 3.86 -19.94
CA MET A 1 -43.82 4.45 -19.07
C MET A 1 -42.99 3.38 -18.32
N GLU A 2 -42.79 2.20 -18.90
CA GLU A 2 -42.12 1.06 -18.22
C GLU A 2 -40.87 0.53 -18.93
N LYS A 3 -40.43 1.17 -20.02
CA LYS A 3 -39.25 0.73 -20.80
C LYS A 3 -37.97 1.54 -20.58
N ILE A 4 -37.95 2.46 -19.62
CA ILE A 4 -36.79 3.35 -19.36
C ILE A 4 -36.03 2.97 -18.07
N LEU A 5 -36.60 2.16 -17.18
CA LEU A 5 -36.00 1.91 -15.85
C LEU A 5 -35.19 0.61 -15.73
N THR A 6 -35.17 -0.25 -16.75
CA THR A 6 -34.46 -1.54 -16.71
C THR A 6 -33.01 -1.50 -17.19
N ASN A 7 -32.46 -0.30 -17.47
CA ASN A 7 -31.08 -0.15 -17.99
C ASN A 7 -30.10 0.58 -17.06
N ILE A 8 -30.49 0.92 -15.82
CA ILE A 8 -29.62 1.67 -14.88
C ILE A 8 -28.79 0.74 -13.97
N PHE A 9 -29.11 -0.56 -13.88
CA PHE A 9 -28.42 -1.51 -12.99
C PHE A 9 -27.83 -2.74 -13.66
N ARG A 10 -27.61 -2.72 -14.99
CA ARG A 10 -26.55 -3.57 -15.56
C ARG A 10 -25.24 -2.83 -15.36
N LEU A 11 -24.66 -2.97 -14.16
CA LEU A 11 -23.29 -2.55 -13.92
C LEU A 11 -22.45 -3.16 -15.04
N PRO A 12 -21.79 -2.36 -15.90
CA PRO A 12 -20.88 -2.90 -16.89
C PRO A 12 -19.84 -3.74 -16.13
N LEU A 13 -19.31 -4.81 -16.73
CA LEU A 13 -18.14 -5.52 -16.17
C LEU A 13 -17.14 -4.45 -15.69
N HIS A 14 -17.08 -4.22 -14.37
CA HIS A 14 -16.24 -3.16 -13.84
C HIS A 14 -14.81 -3.62 -14.06
N TYR A 15 -14.16 -3.07 -15.08
CA TYR A 15 -12.76 -3.35 -15.35
C TYR A 15 -11.96 -2.99 -14.10
N THR A 16 -11.21 -3.96 -13.58
CA THR A 16 -10.30 -3.70 -12.48
C THR A 16 -9.08 -2.96 -13.03
N ILE A 17 -8.49 -2.06 -12.27
CA ILE A 17 -7.28 -1.33 -12.69
C ILE A 17 -6.16 -2.28 -13.16
N GLN A 18 -6.13 -3.51 -12.62
CA GLN A 18 -5.22 -4.59 -13.01
C GLN A 18 -5.43 -5.08 -14.45
N THR A 19 -6.63 -4.97 -15.05
CA THR A 19 -6.86 -5.35 -16.45
C THR A 19 -6.15 -4.43 -17.44
N CYS A 20 -5.79 -3.21 -17.03
CA CYS A 20 -5.04 -2.25 -17.83
C CYS A 20 -3.54 -2.60 -17.95
N LEU A 21 -3.08 -3.66 -17.27
CA LEU A 21 -1.68 -4.06 -17.26
C LEU A 21 -1.37 -5.17 -18.27
N PRO A 22 -0.23 -5.09 -18.98
CA PRO A 22 0.32 -6.22 -19.72
C PRO A 22 0.76 -7.34 -18.78
N THR A 23 0.86 -8.57 -19.31
CA THR A 23 1.22 -9.78 -18.56
C THR A 23 2.57 -9.65 -17.82
N SER A 24 3.54 -8.95 -18.42
CA SER A 24 4.84 -8.71 -17.80
C SER A 24 4.73 -7.98 -16.45
N TYR A 25 3.94 -6.91 -16.38
CA TYR A 25 3.73 -6.17 -15.13
C TYR A 25 2.89 -6.94 -14.12
N LYS A 26 1.89 -7.72 -14.57
CA LYS A 26 1.14 -8.62 -13.68
C LYS A 26 2.05 -9.65 -13.00
N ASN A 27 3.01 -10.22 -13.73
CA ASN A 27 4.00 -11.14 -13.17
C ASN A 27 4.93 -10.46 -12.16
N LYS A 28 5.40 -9.24 -12.45
CA LYS A 28 6.19 -8.45 -11.48
C LYS A 28 5.39 -8.19 -10.20
N LEU A 29 4.13 -7.77 -10.32
CA LEU A 29 3.25 -7.55 -9.17
C LEU A 29 3.02 -8.83 -8.34
N LYS A 30 2.89 -9.99 -8.98
CA LYS A 30 2.76 -11.27 -8.26
C LYS A 30 3.97 -11.54 -7.36
N ASN A 31 5.18 -11.26 -7.86
CA ASN A 31 6.41 -11.42 -7.09
C ASN A 31 6.50 -10.40 -5.94
N ILE A 32 6.17 -9.14 -6.21
CA ILE A 32 6.13 -8.07 -5.21
C ILE A 32 5.12 -8.44 -4.11
N LYS A 33 3.89 -8.79 -4.47
CA LYS A 33 2.84 -9.24 -3.55
C LYS A 33 3.33 -10.40 -2.69
N ARG A 34 3.93 -11.44 -3.28
CA ARG A 34 4.45 -12.60 -2.54
C ARG A 34 5.49 -12.19 -1.50
N HIS A 35 6.44 -11.33 -1.87
CA HIS A 35 7.50 -10.90 -0.95
C HIS A 35 6.97 -9.97 0.14
N ALA A 36 6.11 -9.01 -0.21
CA ALA A 36 5.44 -8.14 0.75
C ALA A 36 4.64 -8.94 1.77
N SER A 37 3.86 -9.94 1.32
CA SER A 37 3.10 -10.84 2.21
C SER A 37 4.02 -11.58 3.18
N PHE A 38 5.16 -12.08 2.70
CA PHE A 38 6.15 -12.75 3.55
C PHE A 38 6.70 -11.85 4.65
N ILE A 39 6.99 -10.58 4.34
CA ILE A 39 7.46 -9.60 5.32
C ILE A 39 6.34 -9.26 6.31
N LEU A 40 5.14 -8.94 5.81
CA LEU A 40 4.00 -8.50 6.62
C LEU A 40 3.57 -9.54 7.66
N ARG A 41 3.69 -10.83 7.37
CA ARG A 41 3.45 -11.91 8.36
C ARG A 41 4.27 -11.77 9.64
N ASN A 42 5.44 -11.14 9.60
CA ASN A 42 6.25 -10.93 10.81
C ASN A 42 5.69 -9.84 11.73
N SER A 43 4.77 -8.99 11.25
CA SER A 43 4.18 -7.93 12.07
C SER A 43 3.42 -8.47 13.29
N ILE A 44 2.90 -9.70 13.22
CA ILE A 44 2.24 -10.38 14.34
C ILE A 44 3.15 -10.54 15.57
N LYS A 45 4.47 -10.61 15.37
CA LYS A 45 5.46 -10.67 16.45
C LYS A 45 5.46 -9.39 17.30
N PHE A 46 5.07 -8.26 16.69
CA PHE A 46 5.07 -6.94 17.34
C PHE A 46 3.66 -6.47 17.69
N PHE A 47 2.63 -6.95 16.97
CA PHE A 47 1.25 -6.47 17.06
C PHE A 47 0.24 -7.62 17.13
N GLU A 48 0.31 -8.44 18.18
CA GLU A 48 -0.53 -9.64 18.40
C GLU A 48 -2.05 -9.40 18.25
N TYR A 49 -2.55 -8.22 18.67
CA TYR A 49 -3.98 -7.88 18.65
C TYR A 49 -4.41 -6.98 17.48
N TYR A 50 -3.53 -6.71 16.50
CA TYR A 50 -3.90 -5.99 15.29
C TYR A 50 -4.37 -6.99 14.23
N VAL A 51 -5.69 -6.98 14.01
CA VAL A 51 -6.44 -8.04 13.32
C VAL A 51 -6.26 -8.05 11.79
N ASP A 52 -5.69 -7.00 11.20
CA ASP A 52 -5.53 -6.88 9.75
C ASP A 52 -4.07 -6.56 9.40
N HIS A 53 -3.25 -7.61 9.31
CA HIS A 53 -1.83 -7.50 8.92
C HIS A 53 -1.45 -8.45 7.80
N ASP A 54 -2.40 -8.71 6.91
CA ASP A 54 -2.16 -9.60 5.82
C ASP A 54 -2.55 -8.90 4.51
N ILE A 55 -2.02 -9.40 3.41
CA ILE A 55 -2.06 -8.80 2.07
C ILE A 55 -3.47 -8.39 1.60
N GLU A 56 -4.51 -8.91 2.25
CA GLU A 56 -5.91 -8.55 2.20
C GLU A 56 -6.14 -7.05 2.39
N HIS A 57 -5.44 -6.38 3.32
CA HIS A 57 -5.51 -4.92 3.48
C HIS A 57 -5.13 -4.22 2.18
N ALA A 58 -3.98 -4.59 1.60
CA ALA A 58 -3.55 -4.02 0.33
C ALA A 58 -4.56 -4.32 -0.81
N GLU A 59 -5.20 -5.50 -0.83
CA GLU A 59 -6.23 -5.82 -1.82
C GLU A 59 -7.50 -4.96 -1.66
N ARG A 60 -7.93 -4.67 -0.42
CA ARG A 60 -9.03 -3.73 -0.17
C ARG A 60 -8.67 -2.31 -0.59
N VAL A 61 -7.45 -1.86 -0.30
CA VAL A 61 -6.94 -0.57 -0.79
C VAL A 61 -6.92 -0.53 -2.31
N ILE A 62 -6.52 -1.60 -3.00
CA ILE A 62 -6.59 -1.70 -4.47
C ILE A 62 -8.05 -1.62 -4.96
N HIS A 63 -8.99 -2.25 -4.25
CA HIS A 63 -10.40 -2.15 -4.57
C HIS A 63 -10.90 -0.71 -4.46
N ILE A 64 -10.54 0.01 -3.40
CA ILE A 64 -10.87 1.42 -3.22
C ILE A 64 -10.23 2.29 -4.31
N ILE A 65 -8.95 2.06 -4.64
CA ILE A 65 -8.29 2.73 -5.79
C ILE A 65 -9.10 2.50 -7.08
N ASN A 66 -9.59 1.28 -7.30
CA ASN A 66 -10.40 0.97 -8.48
C ASN A 66 -11.75 1.70 -8.52
N GLN A 67 -12.32 2.02 -7.36
CA GLN A 67 -13.54 2.83 -7.23
C GLN A 67 -13.27 4.34 -7.33
N LEU A 68 -12.14 4.81 -6.81
CA LEU A 68 -11.73 6.23 -6.85
C LEU A 68 -11.38 6.68 -8.26
N LEU A 69 -10.74 5.82 -9.06
CA LEU A 69 -10.33 6.15 -10.42
C LEU A 69 -11.45 5.86 -11.40
N THR A 70 -11.82 6.85 -12.22
CA THR A 70 -12.77 6.64 -13.32
C THR A 70 -12.14 5.84 -14.47
N GLU A 71 -12.96 5.23 -15.34
CA GLU A 71 -12.46 4.53 -16.52
C GLU A 71 -11.63 5.42 -17.45
N GLU A 72 -11.97 6.72 -17.52
CA GLU A 72 -11.17 7.70 -18.25
C GLU A 72 -9.76 7.81 -17.65
N ILE A 73 -9.65 7.91 -16.33
CA ILE A 73 -8.35 7.99 -15.67
C ILE A 73 -7.56 6.69 -15.85
N LYS A 74 -8.19 5.54 -15.59
CA LYS A 74 -7.55 4.21 -15.71
C LYS A 74 -7.02 3.93 -17.11
N ARG A 75 -7.78 4.28 -18.16
CA ARG A 75 -7.47 3.87 -19.53
C ARG A 75 -6.80 4.94 -20.39
N LYS A 76 -7.07 6.22 -20.12
CA LYS A 76 -6.63 7.33 -20.99
C LYS A 76 -5.59 8.24 -20.35
N ARG A 77 -5.54 8.35 -19.02
CA ARG A 77 -4.63 9.28 -18.34
C ARG A 77 -3.44 8.61 -17.68
N LEU A 78 -3.63 7.43 -17.09
CA LEU A 78 -2.53 6.68 -16.49
C LEU A 78 -1.87 5.75 -17.51
N LYS A 79 -0.54 5.77 -17.55
CA LYS A 79 0.24 4.81 -18.32
C LYS A 79 0.21 3.45 -17.61
N PRO A 80 0.30 2.31 -18.34
CA PRO A 80 0.40 1.00 -17.72
C PRO A 80 1.53 0.88 -16.69
N TYR A 81 2.65 1.57 -16.92
CA TYR A 81 3.76 1.61 -15.96
C TYR A 81 3.43 2.39 -14.68
N GLU A 82 2.64 3.47 -14.76
CA GLU A 82 2.18 4.22 -13.57
C GLU A 82 1.21 3.39 -12.74
N ILE A 83 0.31 2.64 -13.39
CA ILE A 83 -0.57 1.68 -12.72
C ILE A 83 0.25 0.60 -12.02
N TYR A 84 1.28 0.06 -12.70
CA TYR A 84 2.21 -0.89 -12.10
C TYR A 84 2.88 -0.32 -10.84
N LEU A 85 3.43 0.89 -10.91
CA LEU A 85 4.08 1.56 -9.79
C LEU A 85 3.12 1.80 -8.62
N LEU A 86 1.88 2.23 -8.90
CA LEU A 86 0.84 2.43 -7.89
C LEU A 86 0.50 1.13 -7.17
N LEU A 87 0.24 0.06 -7.91
CA LEU A 87 -0.11 -1.24 -7.32
C LEU A 87 1.08 -1.86 -6.57
N ALA A 88 2.30 -1.73 -7.09
CA ALA A 88 3.51 -2.17 -6.42
C ALA A 88 3.69 -1.45 -5.07
N ALA A 89 3.52 -0.13 -5.05
CA ALA A 89 3.56 0.65 -3.82
C ALA A 89 2.41 0.28 -2.87
N THR A 90 1.22 -0.01 -3.39
CA THR A 90 0.07 -0.43 -2.58
C THR A 90 0.34 -1.76 -1.86
N TYR A 91 0.91 -2.75 -2.54
CA TYR A 91 1.30 -4.00 -1.86
C TYR A 91 2.41 -3.79 -0.82
N CYS A 92 3.24 -2.76 -1.00
CA CYS A 92 4.40 -2.52 -0.16
C CYS A 92 4.19 -1.47 0.94
N HIS A 93 3.07 -0.74 0.97
CA HIS A 93 2.98 0.50 1.77
C HIS A 93 3.19 0.27 3.28
N ASP A 94 2.71 -0.87 3.78
CA ASP A 94 2.79 -1.25 5.19
C ASP A 94 3.91 -2.23 5.53
N ILE A 95 4.78 -2.63 4.59
CA ILE A 95 5.81 -3.66 4.86
C ILE A 95 6.71 -3.27 6.03
N GLY A 96 6.88 -1.96 6.29
CA GLY A 96 7.64 -1.45 7.43
C GLY A 96 7.14 -1.93 8.79
N MET A 97 5.89 -2.38 8.88
CA MET A 97 5.29 -2.99 10.08
C MET A 97 5.80 -4.41 10.34
N GLY A 98 6.31 -5.10 9.33
CA GLY A 98 6.78 -6.48 9.38
C GLY A 98 8.29 -6.67 9.19
N ILE A 99 9.06 -5.59 9.08
CA ILE A 99 10.53 -5.71 8.98
C ILE A 99 11.08 -6.10 10.35
N ASN A 100 11.97 -7.09 10.40
CA ASN A 100 12.66 -7.44 11.62
C ASN A 100 13.55 -6.27 12.08
N PRO A 101 13.49 -5.83 13.35
CA PRO A 101 14.22 -4.66 13.82
C PRO A 101 15.73 -4.69 13.56
N GLU A 102 16.33 -5.88 13.51
CA GLU A 102 17.75 -6.09 13.17
C GLU A 102 18.08 -5.63 11.74
N GLU A 103 17.13 -5.70 10.81
CA GLU A 103 17.31 -5.17 9.45
C GLU A 103 17.18 -3.63 9.41
N LEU A 104 16.61 -3.01 10.45
CA LEU A 104 16.39 -1.57 10.57
C LEU A 104 17.50 -0.81 11.31
N VAL A 105 18.39 -1.50 12.04
CA VAL A 105 19.49 -0.85 12.79
C VAL A 105 20.44 -0.04 11.91
N VAL A 106 20.51 -0.38 10.62
CA VAL A 106 21.32 0.36 9.64
C VAL A 106 20.72 1.72 9.27
N PHE A 107 19.44 1.93 9.57
CA PHE A 107 18.67 3.12 9.23
C PHE A 107 18.28 3.95 10.45
N HIS A 108 18.12 3.29 11.59
CA HIS A 108 17.53 3.88 12.78
C HIS A 108 18.18 3.34 14.05
N ASN A 109 18.14 4.14 15.12
CA ASN A 109 18.42 3.65 16.46
C ASN A 109 17.16 2.97 17.03
N ILE A 110 17.23 1.66 17.24
CA ILE A 110 16.06 0.84 17.59
C ILE A 110 15.87 0.78 19.12
N PRO A 111 14.68 1.09 19.64
CA PRO A 111 14.40 0.94 21.07
C PRO A 111 14.48 -0.52 21.54
N LYS A 112 15.01 -0.74 22.74
CA LYS A 112 15.12 -2.08 23.34
C LYS A 112 13.84 -2.54 24.06
N LYS A 113 13.06 -1.60 24.60
CA LYS A 113 11.79 -1.90 25.28
C LYS A 113 10.71 -2.16 24.25
N LEU A 114 9.87 -3.17 24.49
CA LEU A 114 8.86 -3.61 23.53
C LEU A 114 7.80 -2.54 23.22
N GLU A 115 7.35 -1.79 24.22
CA GLU A 115 6.37 -0.72 24.04
C GLU A 115 6.92 0.41 23.16
N ASP A 116 8.13 0.87 23.48
CA ASP A 116 8.85 1.87 22.69
C ASP A 116 9.12 1.37 21.26
N LEU A 117 9.44 0.07 21.12
CA LEU A 117 9.65 -0.57 19.82
C LEU A 117 8.38 -0.59 18.97
N ARG A 118 7.23 -0.94 19.55
CA ARG A 118 5.93 -0.91 18.84
C ARG A 118 5.59 0.50 18.38
N ALA A 119 5.73 1.49 19.26
CA ALA A 119 5.50 2.89 18.92
C ALA A 119 6.47 3.37 17.82
N PHE A 120 7.73 2.97 17.90
CA PHE A 120 8.76 3.25 16.91
C PHE A 120 8.41 2.65 15.55
N ILE A 121 8.06 1.36 15.48
CA ILE A 121 7.69 0.67 14.23
C ILE A 121 6.49 1.38 13.60
N ARG A 122 5.43 1.66 14.36
CA ARG A 122 4.24 2.37 13.85
C ARG A 122 4.57 3.76 13.36
N LYS A 123 5.42 4.50 14.04
CA LYS A 123 5.78 5.86 13.62
C LYS A 123 6.63 5.85 12.35
N ASN A 124 7.52 4.87 12.22
CA ASN A 124 8.53 4.84 11.17
C ASN A 124 8.22 3.86 10.02
N HIS A 125 7.17 3.04 10.07
CA HIS A 125 6.86 2.08 9.00
C HIS A 125 6.86 2.66 7.58
N PRO A 126 6.40 3.90 7.30
CA PRO A 126 6.44 4.42 5.94
C PRO A 126 7.88 4.63 5.46
N ILE A 127 8.71 5.23 6.31
CA ILE A 127 10.12 5.50 5.98
C ILE A 127 10.95 4.21 6.02
N SER A 128 10.74 3.34 7.00
CA SER A 128 11.41 2.05 7.13
C SER A 128 11.08 1.14 5.93
N GLY A 129 9.82 1.07 5.51
CA GLY A 129 9.41 0.33 4.30
C GLY A 129 10.07 0.90 3.04
N ALA A 130 10.06 2.22 2.87
CA ALA A 130 10.70 2.88 1.74
C ALA A 130 12.21 2.61 1.68
N LEU A 131 12.93 2.74 2.80
CA LEU A 131 14.36 2.44 2.92
C LEU A 131 14.67 0.97 2.65
N TYR A 132 13.83 0.07 3.15
CA TYR A 132 13.97 -1.36 2.90
C TYR A 132 13.85 -1.72 1.42
N ILE A 133 12.88 -1.13 0.72
CA ILE A 133 12.73 -1.32 -0.73
C ILE A 133 13.97 -0.80 -1.46
N ARG A 134 14.46 0.41 -1.16
CA ARG A 134 15.68 0.96 -1.81
C ARG A 134 16.88 0.04 -1.63
N LYS A 135 17.09 -0.50 -0.42
CA LYS A 135 18.20 -1.41 -0.11
C LYS A 135 18.03 -2.80 -0.73
N ASN A 136 16.81 -3.32 -0.77
CA ASN A 136 16.53 -4.73 -1.08
C ASN A 136 15.67 -4.93 -2.34
N PHE A 137 15.60 -3.96 -3.25
CA PHE A 137 14.69 -3.98 -4.40
C PHE A 137 14.77 -5.26 -5.25
N LYS A 138 15.96 -5.85 -5.36
CA LYS A 138 16.15 -7.13 -6.06
C LYS A 138 15.36 -8.29 -5.43
N ARG A 139 15.15 -8.29 -4.10
CA ARG A 139 14.33 -9.30 -3.40
C ARG A 139 12.84 -9.20 -3.79
N PHE A 140 12.39 -8.01 -4.18
CA PHE A 140 11.05 -7.76 -4.72
C PHE A 140 10.94 -8.06 -6.23
N ASN A 141 12.03 -8.51 -6.88
CA ASN A 141 12.12 -8.66 -8.32
C ASN A 141 11.85 -7.35 -9.09
N ILE A 142 12.22 -6.21 -8.47
CA ILE A 142 12.24 -4.89 -9.10
C ILE A 142 13.52 -4.80 -9.94
N GLU A 143 13.38 -4.36 -11.19
CA GLU A 143 14.45 -4.47 -12.19
C GLU A 143 15.58 -3.45 -12.01
N SER A 144 15.26 -2.27 -11.48
CA SER A 144 16.21 -1.17 -11.41
C SER A 144 16.03 -0.34 -10.15
N TYR A 145 17.12 0.30 -9.72
CA TYR A 145 17.09 1.22 -8.59
C TYR A 145 16.15 2.43 -8.84
N PRO A 146 16.10 3.07 -10.03
CA PRO A 146 15.13 4.13 -10.30
C PRO A 146 13.65 3.69 -10.16
N GLU A 147 13.32 2.47 -10.57
CA GLU A 147 11.98 1.89 -10.35
C GLU A 147 11.69 1.74 -8.84
N ALA A 148 12.67 1.22 -8.09
CA ALA A 148 12.58 1.09 -6.64
C ALA A 148 12.43 2.44 -5.93
N GLU A 149 13.20 3.45 -6.34
CA GLU A 149 13.17 4.80 -5.79
C GLU A 149 11.78 5.43 -5.92
N ILE A 150 11.11 5.25 -7.06
CA ILE A 150 9.74 5.73 -7.29
C ILE A 150 8.76 5.02 -6.36
N ILE A 151 8.81 3.68 -6.31
CA ILE A 151 7.94 2.89 -5.43
C ILE A 151 8.16 3.32 -3.96
N SER A 152 9.41 3.44 -3.52
CA SER A 152 9.77 3.89 -2.18
C SER A 152 9.24 5.28 -1.86
N LYS A 153 9.27 6.23 -2.79
CA LYS A 153 8.71 7.58 -2.60
C LYS A 153 7.19 7.55 -2.44
N ILE A 154 6.50 6.71 -3.21
CA ILE A 154 5.04 6.51 -3.09
C ILE A 154 4.71 5.87 -1.73
N VAL A 155 5.46 4.83 -1.34
CA VAL A 155 5.33 4.17 -0.03
C VAL A 155 5.58 5.15 1.11
N GLU A 156 6.67 5.92 1.10
CA GLU A 156 6.96 6.91 2.14
C GLU A 156 5.84 7.96 2.26
N ALA A 157 5.28 8.34 1.11
CA ALA A 157 4.19 9.30 1.00
C ALA A 157 2.79 8.73 1.27
N HIS A 158 2.61 7.48 1.68
CA HIS A 158 1.26 7.04 2.10
C HIS A 158 0.87 7.65 3.45
N SER A 159 1.83 7.93 4.34
CA SER A 159 1.54 8.42 5.69
C SER A 159 1.41 9.92 5.80
N ARG A 160 0.54 10.39 6.70
CA ARG A 160 0.35 11.82 7.03
C ARG A 160 1.62 12.51 7.53
N SER A 161 2.60 11.76 8.06
CA SER A 161 3.87 12.31 8.53
C SER A 161 4.73 12.87 7.38
N PHE A 162 4.50 12.39 6.16
CA PHE A 162 5.13 12.91 4.95
C PHE A 162 4.25 14.01 4.34
N GLY A 163 4.81 15.19 4.11
CA GLY A 163 4.10 16.26 3.40
C GLY A 163 3.97 15.92 1.92
N ILE A 164 2.77 15.61 1.41
CA ILE A 164 2.56 15.13 0.03
C ILE A 164 3.10 16.11 -1.03
N ASN A 165 3.08 17.42 -0.74
CA ASN A 165 3.61 18.46 -1.61
C ASN A 165 5.14 18.38 -1.81
N LYS A 166 5.86 17.63 -0.95
CA LYS A 166 7.28 17.33 -1.12
C LYS A 166 7.55 16.36 -2.27
N LEU A 167 6.56 15.57 -2.71
CA LEU A 167 6.68 14.82 -3.95
C LEU A 167 6.58 15.79 -5.13
N PRO A 168 7.48 15.72 -6.13
CA PRO A 168 7.29 16.47 -7.35
C PRO A 168 6.08 15.92 -8.12
N GLU A 169 5.40 16.78 -8.87
CA GLU A 169 4.23 16.37 -9.66
C GLU A 169 4.59 15.34 -10.72
N ARG A 170 5.75 15.54 -11.36
CA ARG A 170 6.29 14.67 -12.38
C ARG A 170 7.68 14.17 -12.00
N TRP A 171 7.96 12.92 -12.31
CA TRP A 171 9.27 12.29 -12.10
C TRP A 171 9.75 11.64 -13.41
N PRO A 172 10.95 11.98 -13.91
CA PRO A 172 11.49 11.37 -15.11
C PRO A 172 12.02 9.95 -14.83
N ILE A 173 11.80 9.03 -15.77
CA ILE A 173 12.44 7.71 -15.76
C ILE A 173 12.74 7.24 -17.18
N THR A 174 13.91 6.64 -17.36
CA THR A 174 14.33 5.99 -18.60
C THR A 174 14.00 4.51 -18.53
N LEU A 175 13.11 4.06 -19.43
CA LEU A 175 12.79 2.66 -19.64
C LEU A 175 13.44 2.17 -20.94
N LYS A 176 13.42 0.86 -21.18
CA LYS A 176 13.85 0.28 -22.48
C LYS A 176 13.06 0.85 -23.67
N SER A 177 11.81 1.24 -23.44
CA SER A 177 10.93 1.86 -24.44
C SER A 177 11.17 3.38 -24.61
N GLY A 178 12.13 3.97 -23.90
CA GLY A 178 12.43 5.39 -23.92
C GLY A 178 12.11 6.12 -22.62
N ASN A 179 12.27 7.44 -22.66
CA ASN A 179 12.08 8.32 -21.50
C ASN A 179 10.59 8.66 -21.32
N ILE A 180 10.10 8.52 -20.09
CA ILE A 180 8.74 8.91 -19.72
C ILE A 180 8.71 9.75 -18.44
N GLN A 181 7.66 10.54 -18.30
CA GLN A 181 7.32 11.26 -17.06
C GLN A 181 6.24 10.48 -16.30
N ILE A 182 6.43 10.34 -14.99
CA ILE A 182 5.51 9.67 -14.05
C ILE A 182 4.82 10.73 -13.19
N GLN A 183 3.50 10.65 -13.04
CA GLN A 183 2.68 11.55 -12.22
C GLN A 183 2.85 11.24 -10.72
N LEU A 184 4.07 11.38 -10.20
CA LEU A 184 4.50 10.85 -8.90
C LEU A 184 3.66 11.34 -7.72
N ARG A 185 3.42 12.65 -7.60
CA ARG A 185 2.58 13.21 -6.54
C ARG A 185 1.15 12.68 -6.61
N PHE A 186 0.60 12.53 -7.81
CA PHE A 186 -0.75 11.99 -8.01
C PHE A 186 -0.83 10.54 -7.52
N LEU A 187 0.14 9.70 -7.89
CA LEU A 187 0.19 8.30 -7.43
C LEU A 187 0.26 8.20 -5.89
N GLY A 188 1.12 9.01 -5.25
CA GLY A 188 1.20 9.09 -3.79
C GLY A 188 -0.09 9.56 -3.13
N ALA A 189 -0.76 10.55 -3.73
CA ALA A 189 -2.02 11.08 -3.20
C ALA A 189 -3.16 10.05 -3.29
N ILE A 190 -3.26 9.31 -4.39
CA ILE A 190 -4.27 8.25 -4.56
C ILE A 190 -4.07 7.12 -3.55
N LEU A 191 -2.84 6.64 -3.37
CA LEU A 191 -2.57 5.62 -2.36
C LEU A 191 -2.94 6.10 -0.96
N ARG A 192 -2.49 7.29 -0.56
CA ARG A 192 -2.79 7.87 0.76
C ARG A 192 -4.29 8.01 0.99
N LEU A 193 -5.04 8.49 -0.01
CA LEU A 193 -6.48 8.65 0.09
C LEU A 193 -7.18 7.29 0.24
N ALA A 194 -6.82 6.31 -0.59
CA ALA A 194 -7.42 4.99 -0.57
C ALA A 194 -7.14 4.25 0.76
N ASP A 195 -5.91 4.30 1.26
CA ASP A 195 -5.54 3.72 2.55
C ASP A 195 -6.29 4.38 3.72
N SER A 196 -6.45 5.70 3.68
CA SER A 196 -7.24 6.43 4.67
C SER A 196 -8.73 6.07 4.64
N MET A 197 -9.27 5.72 3.47
CA MET A 197 -10.67 5.31 3.30
C MET A 197 -10.92 3.88 3.78
N ASP A 198 -9.93 3.00 3.74
CA ASP A 198 -10.06 1.62 4.26
C ASP A 198 -10.23 1.58 5.79
N ILE A 199 -10.09 2.71 6.49
CA ILE A 199 -10.35 2.86 7.94
C ILE A 199 -11.85 2.72 8.30
N ALA A 200 -12.76 2.67 7.31
CA ALA A 200 -14.21 2.68 7.55
C ALA A 200 -14.79 1.34 8.08
N TYR A 201 -15.34 1.38 9.31
CA TYR A 201 -16.31 0.50 10.01
C TYR A 201 -16.11 -1.04 10.04
N GLY A 202 -15.50 -1.68 9.05
CA GLY A 202 -15.30 -3.13 8.98
C GLY A 202 -14.08 -3.67 9.74
N ARG A 203 -13.24 -2.78 10.31
CA ARG A 203 -11.98 -3.12 11.01
C ARG A 203 -12.14 -3.46 12.49
N VAL A 204 -13.34 -3.39 13.04
CA VAL A 204 -13.61 -3.76 14.43
C VAL A 204 -14.26 -5.14 14.43
N PRO A 205 -13.58 -6.21 14.87
CA PRO A 205 -14.27 -7.46 15.20
C PRO A 205 -15.19 -7.15 16.37
N ILE A 206 -16.46 -6.86 16.08
CA ILE A 206 -17.49 -6.56 17.07
C ILE A 206 -17.57 -7.73 18.08
N GLU A 207 -17.30 -8.96 17.65
CA GLU A 207 -17.19 -10.12 18.53
C GLU A 207 -16.09 -10.02 19.59
N HIS A 208 -15.00 -9.26 19.38
CA HIS A 208 -13.94 -9.05 20.36
C HIS A 208 -14.24 -7.83 21.27
N PHE A 209 -15.16 -6.95 20.86
CA PHE A 209 -15.68 -5.85 21.67
C PHE A 209 -17.00 -6.21 22.36
N ARG A 210 -17.10 -7.44 22.88
CA ARG A 210 -18.17 -7.76 23.84
C ARG A 210 -17.88 -7.01 25.13
N TRP A 211 -18.57 -5.90 25.35
CA TRP A 211 -18.48 -5.08 26.57
C TRP A 211 -18.59 -5.89 27.87
N LYS A 212 -19.25 -7.06 27.82
CA LYS A 212 -19.38 -8.01 28.94
C LYS A 212 -18.07 -8.64 29.39
N ASP A 213 -17.05 -8.72 28.52
CA ASP A 213 -15.74 -9.32 28.83
C ASP A 213 -14.72 -8.26 29.32
N ILE A 214 -15.00 -6.97 29.07
CA ILE A 214 -14.14 -5.84 29.47
C ILE A 214 -14.28 -5.52 30.97
N ALA A 215 -15.47 -5.70 31.54
CA ALA A 215 -15.77 -5.34 32.93
C ALA A 215 -15.18 -6.31 34.00
N ARG A 216 -14.46 -7.37 33.62
CA ARG A 216 -13.93 -8.38 34.56
C ARG A 216 -12.44 -8.28 34.88
N LYS A 217 -11.72 -7.31 34.30
CA LYS A 217 -10.25 -7.25 34.41
C LYS A 217 -9.67 -5.88 34.81
N GLU A 218 -10.45 -5.00 35.45
CA GLU A 218 -9.84 -3.88 36.17
C GLU A 218 -9.73 -4.23 37.66
N PRO A 219 -8.51 -4.24 38.25
CA PRO A 219 -8.35 -4.38 39.69
C PRO A 219 -8.99 -3.16 40.37
N LYS A 220 -9.81 -3.43 41.39
CA LYS A 220 -10.26 -2.41 42.35
C LYS A 220 -9.08 -1.85 43.15
#